data_AF-A0A920BJ62-F1
#
_entry.id   AF-A0A920BJ62-F1
#
_cell.length_a   1.000
_cell.length_b   1.000
_cell.length_c   1.000
_cell.angle_alpha   90.00
_cell.angle_beta   90.00
_cell.angle_gamma   90.00
#
_symmetry.space_group_name_H-M   'P 1'
#
loop_
_entity.id
_entity.type
_entity.pdbx_description
1 polymer ?
#
loop_
_entity_poly.entity_id
_entity_poly.type
_entity_poly.pdbx_seq_one_letter_code
_entity_poly.pdbx_strand_id
1 'polypeptide(L)'
;MGSEEKQEPNAREAWELEYQKASLRDSNFETMSGVPVEPVYGDDLFPGQYPYTRGIYPSMYRSRLWTMRMFAGFGTAEDTNLRFKELLRNGGTGLSTAFDMPTLMGRDSDSEWSLGEVGRAGVAVDTLADMEDLFADIDLSQVSTSMTINGPAATLLAMYVAVAEQTGVEPHQLAGTIQNDILKEYQAQKEYIYPPRPSMRIVTDMVKYTTAEMPKWHPISISGYHIREAGSTAAQELAFTLANGFSYVEAAIAAGQNVNEFGKRLSFFFNSHSDFFEEIGKFRAARRIWARWMKERYGATDEKAMLCRFHTQTAGVSLTAQQPEINIARVGIQALAAALGARSRFIQIALTKR
;
A
#
# COMPACT_ATOMS: atom_id res chain seq x y z
N MET A 1 -25.63 8.51 -48.21
CA MET A 1 -24.98 7.65 -47.20
C MET A 1 -24.60 8.56 -46.05
N GLY A 2 -25.52 8.74 -45.10
CA GLY A 2 -25.22 9.52 -43.90
C GLY A 2 -24.32 8.67 -43.01
N SER A 3 -23.15 9.19 -42.65
CA SER A 3 -22.36 8.67 -41.56
C SER A 3 -23.20 8.73 -40.29
N GLU A 4 -23.63 7.58 -39.78
CA GLU A 4 -24.12 7.47 -38.42
C GLU A 4 -22.98 7.91 -37.49
N GLU A 5 -23.06 9.14 -36.99
CA GLU A 5 -22.26 9.58 -35.85
C GLU A 5 -22.61 8.64 -34.70
N LYS A 6 -21.71 7.69 -34.40
CA LYS A 6 -21.81 6.91 -33.16
C LYS A 6 -21.76 7.90 -32.01
N GLN A 7 -22.90 8.13 -31.37
CA GLN A 7 -23.00 8.89 -30.14
C GLN A 7 -22.04 8.27 -29.12
N GLU A 8 -21.15 9.09 -28.55
CA GLU A 8 -20.25 8.60 -27.49
C GLU A 8 -21.09 8.05 -26.33
N PRO A 9 -20.73 6.88 -25.77
CA PRO A 9 -21.50 6.27 -24.70
C PRO A 9 -21.56 7.22 -23.51
N ASN A 10 -22.73 7.33 -22.88
CA ASN A 10 -22.84 8.09 -21.64
C ASN A 10 -22.01 7.43 -20.53
N ALA A 11 -21.78 8.14 -19.41
CA ALA A 11 -20.91 7.64 -18.34
C ALA A 11 -21.35 6.27 -17.80
N ARG A 12 -22.65 5.99 -17.75
CA ARG A 12 -23.17 4.70 -17.29
C ARG A 12 -22.87 3.60 -18.31
N GLU A 13 -23.18 3.82 -19.58
CA GLU A 13 -22.90 2.86 -20.66
C GLU A 13 -21.41 2.53 -20.76
N ALA A 14 -20.55 3.54 -20.64
CA ALA A 14 -19.10 3.35 -20.63
C ALA A 14 -18.65 2.50 -19.43
N TRP A 15 -19.27 2.67 -18.25
CA TRP A 15 -18.97 1.83 -17.08
C TRP A 15 -19.51 0.41 -17.25
N GLU A 16 -20.72 0.24 -17.79
CA GLU A 16 -21.33 -1.08 -18.03
C GLU A 16 -20.46 -1.91 -18.99
N LEU A 17 -19.93 -1.30 -20.04
CA LEU A 17 -18.99 -1.95 -20.98
C LEU A 17 -17.72 -2.44 -20.28
N GLU A 18 -17.14 -1.64 -19.37
CA GLU A 18 -15.95 -2.05 -18.61
C GLU A 18 -16.28 -3.08 -17.52
N TYR A 19 -17.46 -2.97 -16.90
CA TYR A 19 -17.93 -3.92 -15.90
C TYR A 19 -18.13 -5.32 -16.51
N GLN A 20 -18.73 -5.41 -17.70
CA GLN A 20 -18.96 -6.67 -18.41
C GLN A 20 -17.67 -7.40 -18.81
N LYS A 21 -16.57 -6.67 -18.99
CA LYS A 21 -15.24 -7.25 -19.25
C LYS A 21 -14.58 -7.82 -17.99
N ALA A 22 -15.05 -7.46 -16.80
CA ALA A 22 -14.42 -7.91 -15.57
C ALA A 22 -14.83 -9.34 -15.22
N SER A 23 -13.85 -10.16 -14.80
CA SER A 23 -14.15 -11.45 -14.18
C SER A 23 -14.82 -11.23 -12.83
N LEU A 24 -15.93 -11.90 -12.57
CA LEU A 24 -16.63 -11.83 -11.28
C LEU A 24 -16.27 -13.04 -10.41
N ARG A 25 -16.36 -12.86 -9.09
CA ARG A 25 -16.26 -13.96 -8.13
C ARG A 25 -17.46 -14.88 -8.28
N ASP A 26 -17.23 -16.16 -8.03
CA ASP A 26 -18.29 -17.13 -7.83
C ASP A 26 -19.00 -16.87 -6.49
N SER A 27 -20.07 -16.07 -6.54
CA SER A 27 -20.83 -15.60 -5.38
C SER A 27 -22.22 -15.18 -5.81
N ASN A 28 -23.23 -15.54 -5.03
CA ASN A 28 -24.58 -14.98 -5.21
C ASN A 28 -24.58 -13.53 -4.75
N PHE A 29 -24.82 -12.61 -5.68
CA PHE A 29 -24.90 -11.17 -5.41
C PHE A 29 -26.32 -10.79 -4.97
N GLU A 30 -26.75 -11.39 -3.88
CA GLU A 30 -28.07 -11.21 -3.28
C GLU A 30 -27.93 -10.83 -1.81
N THR A 31 -28.92 -10.14 -1.27
CA THR A 31 -29.04 -9.93 0.18
C THR A 31 -29.35 -11.25 0.89
N MET A 32 -29.21 -11.29 2.22
CA MET A 32 -29.58 -12.48 3.01
C MET A 32 -31.06 -12.89 2.84
N SER A 33 -31.92 -11.97 2.41
CA SER A 33 -33.33 -12.23 2.13
C SER A 33 -33.59 -12.67 0.67
N GLY A 34 -32.54 -12.92 -0.13
CA GLY A 34 -32.66 -13.36 -1.53
C GLY A 34 -32.99 -12.24 -2.52
N VAL A 35 -32.82 -10.97 -2.14
CA VAL A 35 -33.05 -9.84 -3.06
C VAL A 35 -31.76 -9.58 -3.87
N PRO A 36 -31.78 -9.62 -5.22
CA PRO A 36 -30.63 -9.29 -6.05
C PRO A 36 -30.07 -7.90 -5.78
N VAL A 37 -28.75 -7.79 -5.73
CA VAL A 37 -28.01 -6.54 -5.52
C VAL A 37 -27.40 -6.08 -6.83
N GLU A 38 -27.81 -4.90 -7.29
CA GLU A 38 -27.28 -4.29 -8.50
C GLU A 38 -25.78 -3.95 -8.34
N PRO A 39 -24.97 -4.00 -9.42
CA PRO A 39 -23.54 -3.69 -9.33
C PRO A 39 -23.24 -2.26 -8.89
N VAL A 40 -24.14 -1.34 -9.18
CA VAL A 40 -24.03 0.06 -8.77
C VAL A 40 -25.42 0.63 -8.52
N TYR A 41 -25.50 1.51 -7.52
CA TYR A 41 -26.69 2.31 -7.22
C TYR A 41 -26.36 3.79 -7.34
N GLY A 42 -27.34 4.58 -7.80
CA GLY A 42 -27.23 6.02 -8.08
C GLY A 42 -26.77 6.32 -9.51
N ASP A 43 -27.01 7.56 -9.95
CA ASP A 43 -26.89 7.93 -11.37
C ASP A 43 -25.60 8.68 -11.72
N ASP A 44 -24.84 9.12 -10.72
CA ASP A 44 -23.63 9.93 -10.91
C ASP A 44 -22.36 9.26 -10.35
N LEU A 45 -21.27 9.39 -11.10
CA LEU A 45 -19.93 8.84 -10.84
C LEU A 45 -19.95 7.30 -10.74
N PHE A 46 -19.22 6.63 -11.62
CA PHE A 46 -19.10 5.17 -11.60
C PHE A 46 -17.72 4.72 -11.11
N PRO A 47 -17.61 3.57 -10.40
CA PRO A 47 -16.31 3.03 -10.03
C PRO A 47 -15.52 2.65 -11.29
N GLY A 48 -14.18 2.77 -11.25
CA GLY A 48 -13.35 2.52 -12.43
C GLY A 48 -13.31 3.67 -13.44
N GLN A 49 -14.08 4.74 -13.26
CA GLN A 49 -14.03 5.93 -14.12
C GLN A 49 -13.41 7.12 -13.41
N TYR A 50 -12.69 7.97 -14.15
CA TYR A 50 -12.16 9.23 -13.65
C TYR A 50 -13.26 10.11 -13.01
N PRO A 51 -13.06 10.71 -11.82
CA PRO A 51 -11.82 10.79 -11.02
C PRO A 51 -11.75 9.71 -9.92
N TYR A 52 -12.27 8.51 -10.18
CA TYR A 52 -12.16 7.29 -9.38
C TYR A 52 -12.70 7.40 -7.93
N THR A 53 -13.61 8.34 -7.69
CA THR A 53 -14.17 8.63 -6.37
C THR A 53 -14.79 7.38 -5.73
N ARG A 54 -15.53 6.57 -6.50
CA ARG A 54 -16.24 5.38 -6.01
C ARG A 54 -15.41 4.09 -6.00
N GLY A 55 -14.16 4.15 -6.45
CA GLY A 55 -13.29 2.99 -6.60
C GLY A 55 -12.50 3.04 -7.89
N ILE A 56 -11.36 2.35 -7.94
CA ILE A 56 -10.46 2.38 -9.10
C ILE A 56 -10.73 1.27 -10.12
N TYR A 57 -11.62 0.33 -9.82
CA TYR A 57 -11.98 -0.78 -10.71
C TYR A 57 -13.50 -0.77 -10.93
N PRO A 58 -13.99 -1.12 -12.14
CA PRO A 58 -15.42 -1.06 -12.45
C PRO A 58 -16.26 -2.04 -11.61
N SER A 59 -15.72 -3.22 -11.30
CA SER A 59 -16.41 -4.28 -10.55
C SER A 59 -15.96 -4.40 -9.09
N MET A 60 -14.90 -3.68 -8.68
CA MET A 60 -14.33 -3.70 -7.32
C MET A 60 -14.35 -5.10 -6.69
N TYR A 61 -14.96 -5.24 -5.52
CA TYR A 61 -15.02 -6.47 -4.75
C TYR A 61 -15.98 -7.52 -5.29
N ARG A 62 -16.75 -7.23 -6.35
CA ARG A 62 -17.47 -8.27 -7.09
C ARG A 62 -16.51 -9.12 -7.93
N SER A 63 -15.37 -8.57 -8.33
CA SER A 63 -14.32 -9.29 -9.07
C SER A 63 -13.26 -9.89 -8.15
N ARG A 64 -12.67 -9.07 -7.28
CA ARG A 64 -11.60 -9.51 -6.39
C ARG A 64 -11.73 -8.81 -5.05
N LEU A 65 -11.73 -9.59 -3.98
CA LEU A 65 -11.66 -9.03 -2.63
C LEU A 65 -10.34 -8.29 -2.43
N TRP A 66 -10.29 -7.37 -1.48
CA TRP A 66 -9.01 -6.85 -1.03
C TRP A 66 -8.15 -8.01 -0.53
N THR A 67 -6.85 -7.88 -0.71
CA THR A 67 -5.93 -8.89 -0.20
C THR A 67 -5.76 -8.71 1.31
N MET A 68 -5.80 -9.80 2.07
CA MET A 68 -5.55 -9.77 3.50
C MET A 68 -4.04 -9.98 3.69
N ARG A 69 -3.37 -8.99 4.26
CA ARG A 69 -1.92 -9.03 4.47
C ARG A 69 -1.65 -8.74 5.94
N MET A 70 -1.09 -9.72 6.63
CA MET A 70 -0.71 -9.59 8.02
C MET A 70 0.71 -9.07 8.13
N PHE A 71 0.91 -8.16 9.08
CA PHE A 71 2.20 -7.59 9.43
C PHE A 71 2.88 -8.47 10.46
N ALA A 72 4.05 -8.99 10.11
CA ALA A 72 4.80 -9.91 10.94
C ALA A 72 6.30 -9.57 10.90
N GLY A 73 6.95 -9.81 12.02
CA GLY A 73 8.36 -9.52 12.26
C GLY A 73 8.58 -9.44 13.76
N PHE A 74 9.41 -10.34 14.27
CA PHE A 74 9.92 -10.37 15.64
C PHE A 74 11.12 -11.33 15.70
N GLY A 75 12.03 -11.09 16.64
CA GLY A 75 13.16 -11.98 16.88
C GLY A 75 14.13 -12.04 15.70
N THR A 76 14.66 -13.23 15.45
CA THR A 76 15.59 -13.48 14.35
C THR A 76 14.88 -13.66 13.01
N ALA A 77 15.66 -13.74 11.93
CA ALA A 77 15.18 -14.06 10.60
C ALA A 77 14.38 -15.37 10.56
N GLU A 78 14.87 -16.41 11.23
CA GLU A 78 14.22 -17.73 11.30
C GLU A 78 12.90 -17.69 12.07
N ASP A 79 12.82 -16.95 13.19
CA ASP A 79 11.58 -16.75 13.96
C ASP A 79 10.49 -16.14 13.06
N THR A 80 10.86 -15.11 12.30
CA THR A 80 9.94 -14.44 11.38
C THR A 80 9.61 -15.31 10.15
N ASN A 81 10.57 -16.09 9.63
CA ASN A 81 10.34 -17.04 8.54
C ASN A 81 9.31 -18.12 8.93
N LEU A 82 9.41 -18.68 10.14
CA LEU A 82 8.43 -19.62 10.68
C LEU A 82 7.03 -19.00 10.66
N ARG A 83 6.92 -17.73 11.09
CA ARG A 83 5.66 -17.00 11.06
C ARG A 83 5.15 -16.76 9.64
N PHE A 84 6.02 -16.44 8.69
CA PHE A 84 5.63 -16.30 7.28
C PHE A 84 5.07 -17.60 6.71
N LYS A 85 5.74 -18.73 6.94
CA LYS A 85 5.28 -20.06 6.52
C LYS A 85 3.93 -20.42 7.14
N GLU A 86 3.67 -20.06 8.40
CA GLU A 86 2.34 -20.20 9.01
C GLU A 86 1.27 -19.35 8.34
N LEU A 87 1.56 -18.08 8.04
CA LEU A 87 0.62 -17.18 7.38
C LEU A 87 0.25 -17.68 5.98
N LEU A 88 1.23 -18.16 5.21
CA LEU A 88 1.00 -18.74 3.89
C LEU A 88 0.17 -20.03 3.96
N ARG A 89 0.49 -20.94 4.89
CA ARG A 89 -0.29 -22.18 5.12
C ARG A 89 -1.75 -21.91 5.48
N ASN A 90 -2.03 -20.82 6.18
CA ASN A 90 -3.39 -20.39 6.55
C ASN A 90 -4.10 -19.58 5.45
N GLY A 91 -3.62 -19.61 4.21
CA GLY A 91 -4.26 -18.96 3.06
C GLY A 91 -3.87 -17.49 2.85
N GLY A 92 -2.86 -16.99 3.56
CA GLY A 92 -2.26 -15.69 3.29
C GLY A 92 -1.64 -15.65 1.90
N THR A 93 -1.93 -14.62 1.12
CA THR A 93 -1.43 -14.45 -0.26
C THR A 93 -0.38 -13.35 -0.39
N GLY A 94 0.07 -12.79 0.73
CA GLY A 94 1.15 -11.84 0.78
C GLY A 94 1.71 -11.64 2.18
N LEU A 95 3.00 -11.34 2.24
CA LEU A 95 3.78 -11.17 3.47
C LEU A 95 4.07 -9.69 3.72
N SER A 96 4.00 -9.22 4.96
CA SER A 96 4.48 -7.88 5.29
C SER A 96 5.48 -7.93 6.41
N THR A 97 6.72 -7.54 6.11
CA THR A 97 7.86 -7.58 7.01
C THR A 97 7.93 -6.30 7.85
N ALA A 98 8.01 -6.49 9.17
CA ALA A 98 8.35 -5.47 10.14
C ALA A 98 9.81 -5.64 10.59
N PHE A 99 10.64 -4.62 10.43
CA PHE A 99 12.04 -4.65 10.87
C PHE A 99 12.18 -4.05 12.26
N ASP A 100 13.23 -4.43 12.98
CA ASP A 100 13.53 -3.87 14.30
C ASP A 100 14.10 -2.44 14.20
N MET A 101 14.23 -1.76 15.35
CA MET A 101 14.73 -0.38 15.37
C MET A 101 16.17 -0.25 14.82
N PRO A 102 17.14 -1.12 15.18
CA PRO A 102 18.47 -1.12 14.55
C PRO A 102 18.43 -1.12 13.02
N THR A 103 17.76 -2.10 12.41
CA THR A 103 17.64 -2.19 10.95
C THR A 103 16.91 -0.98 10.38
N LEU A 104 15.82 -0.50 11.00
CA LEU A 104 15.09 0.71 10.56
C LEU A 104 15.98 1.97 10.57
N MET A 105 16.92 2.04 11.51
CA MET A 105 17.88 3.14 11.68
C MET A 105 19.20 2.92 10.92
N GLY A 106 19.32 1.84 10.15
CA GLY A 106 20.51 1.50 9.37
C GLY A 106 21.74 1.21 10.23
N ARG A 107 21.54 0.45 11.32
CA ARG A 107 22.58 0.03 12.24
C ARG A 107 22.56 -1.49 12.38
N ASP A 108 23.76 -2.05 12.48
CA ASP A 108 23.94 -3.47 12.76
C ASP A 108 23.58 -3.78 14.23
N SER A 109 23.24 -5.04 14.51
CA SER A 109 22.84 -5.50 15.84
C SER A 109 23.89 -5.30 16.93
N ASP A 110 25.18 -5.24 16.57
CA ASP A 110 26.30 -5.05 17.51
C ASP A 110 26.65 -3.57 17.77
N SER A 111 25.96 -2.63 17.13
CA SER A 111 26.13 -1.21 17.41
C SER A 111 25.79 -0.90 18.86
N GLU A 112 26.57 -0.02 19.50
CA GLU A 112 26.29 0.44 20.88
C GLU A 112 24.87 1.01 21.05
N TRP A 113 24.30 1.56 19.98
CA TRP A 113 22.95 2.12 19.97
C TRP A 113 21.83 1.09 19.73
N SER A 114 22.17 -0.15 19.39
CA SER A 114 21.22 -1.24 19.15
C SER A 114 20.86 -2.00 20.43
N LEU A 115 21.63 -1.79 21.51
CA LEU A 115 21.46 -2.49 22.79
C LEU A 115 20.02 -2.38 23.31
N GLY A 116 19.36 -3.53 23.46
CA GLY A 116 18.00 -3.64 24.00
C GLY A 116 16.87 -3.49 22.97
N GLU A 117 17.20 -3.26 21.70
CA GLU A 117 16.23 -3.07 20.62
C GLU A 117 16.29 -4.15 19.52
N VAL A 118 17.39 -4.91 19.44
CA VAL A 118 17.58 -6.01 18.47
C VAL A 118 16.44 -7.03 18.56
N GLY A 119 15.76 -7.27 17.44
CA GLY A 119 14.67 -8.24 17.30
C GLY A 119 13.39 -7.92 18.11
N ARG A 120 13.30 -6.75 18.76
CA ARG A 120 12.22 -6.45 19.73
C ARG A 120 10.93 -5.98 19.07
N ALA A 121 11.04 -5.03 18.14
CA ALA A 121 9.90 -4.41 17.47
C ALA A 121 9.59 -5.04 16.10
N GLY A 122 10.53 -5.82 15.57
CA GLY A 122 10.51 -6.45 14.26
C GLY A 122 11.64 -7.47 14.14
N VAL A 123 11.86 -7.97 12.93
CA VAL A 123 13.00 -8.86 12.62
C VAL A 123 14.30 -8.06 12.54
N ALA A 124 15.38 -8.60 13.10
CA ALA A 124 16.73 -8.08 12.92
C ALA A 124 17.31 -8.54 11.57
N VAL A 125 17.82 -7.62 10.76
CA VAL A 125 18.49 -7.91 9.49
C VAL A 125 19.71 -7.00 9.37
N ASP A 126 20.90 -7.59 9.41
CA ASP A 126 22.18 -6.89 9.31
C ASP A 126 22.86 -7.20 7.97
N THR A 127 22.72 -8.43 7.50
CA THR A 127 23.45 -8.99 6.36
C THR A 127 22.52 -9.66 5.35
N LEU A 128 23.10 -10.08 4.21
CA LEU A 128 22.38 -10.88 3.23
C LEU A 128 21.94 -12.24 3.81
N ALA A 129 22.73 -12.85 4.71
CA ALA A 129 22.41 -14.13 5.32
C ALA A 129 21.09 -14.07 6.11
N ASP A 130 20.85 -12.97 6.84
CA ASP A 130 19.59 -12.78 7.56
C ASP A 130 18.39 -12.68 6.59
N MET A 131 18.59 -12.06 5.41
CA MET A 131 17.56 -11.99 4.38
C MET A 131 17.31 -13.36 3.72
N GLU A 132 18.37 -14.17 3.54
CA GLU A 132 18.28 -15.55 3.05
C GLU A 132 17.45 -16.40 4.02
N ASP A 133 17.76 -16.34 5.32
CA ASP A 133 17.03 -17.06 6.37
C ASP A 133 15.57 -16.58 6.48
N LEU A 134 15.34 -15.27 6.38
CA LEU A 134 14.01 -14.67 6.46
C LEU A 134 13.07 -15.20 5.37
N PHE A 135 13.59 -15.46 4.18
CA PHE A 135 12.81 -15.95 3.03
C PHE A 135 13.11 -17.40 2.64
N ALA A 136 13.83 -18.14 3.48
CA ALA A 136 14.15 -19.54 3.26
C ALA A 136 12.87 -20.37 2.97
N ASP A 137 12.93 -21.18 1.91
CA ASP A 137 11.83 -22.01 1.38
C ASP A 137 10.54 -21.25 1.01
N ILE A 138 10.63 -19.96 0.68
CA ILE A 138 9.50 -19.16 0.18
C ILE A 138 9.76 -18.79 -1.28
N ASP A 139 8.90 -19.25 -2.20
CA ASP A 139 8.96 -18.88 -3.62
C ASP A 139 8.52 -17.42 -3.81
N LEU A 140 9.49 -16.53 -3.97
CA LEU A 140 9.29 -15.09 -4.17
C LEU A 140 8.63 -14.74 -5.52
N SER A 141 8.53 -15.68 -6.46
CA SER A 141 7.80 -15.48 -7.72
C SER A 141 6.28 -15.59 -7.55
N GLN A 142 5.83 -16.31 -6.51
CA GLN A 142 4.41 -16.60 -6.25
C GLN A 142 3.83 -15.76 -5.10
N VAL A 143 4.68 -15.27 -4.20
CA VAL A 143 4.26 -14.49 -3.04
C VAL A 143 4.50 -13.02 -3.28
N SER A 144 3.51 -12.19 -2.96
CA SER A 144 3.74 -10.76 -2.93
C SER A 144 4.31 -10.34 -1.58
N THR A 145 5.39 -9.57 -1.55
CA THR A 145 6.06 -9.14 -0.30
C THR A 145 5.97 -7.63 -0.10
N SER A 146 5.76 -7.20 1.14
CA SER A 146 5.76 -5.79 1.54
C SER A 146 6.82 -5.57 2.60
N MET A 147 7.69 -4.59 2.43
CA MET A 147 8.75 -4.25 3.37
C MET A 147 8.51 -2.86 3.96
N THR A 148 8.22 -2.80 5.26
CA THR A 148 8.07 -1.53 6.00
C THR A 148 9.44 -1.03 6.42
N ILE A 149 10.16 -0.45 5.46
CA ILE A 149 11.52 0.07 5.60
C ILE A 149 11.64 1.39 4.84
N ASN A 150 12.37 2.36 5.41
CA ASN A 150 12.51 3.72 4.86
C ASN A 150 13.98 4.15 4.76
N GLY A 151 14.62 4.49 5.89
CA GLY A 151 16.00 5.00 5.92
C GLY A 151 16.98 4.17 5.07
N PRO A 152 17.12 2.86 5.32
CA PRO A 152 17.98 1.97 4.54
C PRO A 152 17.21 1.16 3.48
N ALA A 153 16.07 1.66 2.99
CA ALA A 153 15.21 0.94 2.04
C ALA A 153 15.94 0.45 0.79
N ALA A 154 16.89 1.23 0.25
CA ALA A 154 17.70 0.84 -0.90
C ALA A 154 18.54 -0.42 -0.61
N THR A 155 19.16 -0.49 0.58
CA THR A 155 19.99 -1.63 1.00
C THR A 155 19.15 -2.89 1.16
N LEU A 156 18.02 -2.80 1.88
CA LEU A 156 17.15 -3.95 2.11
C LEU A 156 16.47 -4.43 0.81
N LEU A 157 16.16 -3.52 -0.13
CA LEU A 157 15.69 -3.92 -1.45
C LEU A 157 16.76 -4.67 -2.24
N ALA A 158 18.02 -4.21 -2.19
CA ALA A 158 19.12 -4.90 -2.86
C ALA A 158 19.33 -6.31 -2.29
N MET A 159 19.29 -6.48 -0.97
CA MET A 159 19.34 -7.80 -0.33
C MET A 159 18.17 -8.69 -0.77
N TYR A 160 16.95 -8.16 -0.78
CA TYR A 160 15.76 -8.90 -1.23
C TYR A 160 15.87 -9.38 -2.69
N VAL A 161 16.39 -8.53 -3.58
CA VAL A 161 16.64 -8.89 -4.98
C VAL A 161 17.72 -9.97 -5.09
N ALA A 162 18.81 -9.86 -4.33
CA ALA A 162 19.88 -10.86 -4.33
C ALA A 162 19.38 -12.26 -3.89
N VAL A 163 18.53 -12.33 -2.85
CA VAL A 163 17.90 -13.60 -2.42
C VAL A 163 16.99 -14.17 -3.52
N ALA A 164 16.23 -13.32 -4.22
CA ALA A 164 15.43 -13.75 -5.36
C ALA A 164 16.29 -14.34 -6.49
N GLU A 165 17.38 -13.67 -6.86
CA GLU A 165 18.28 -14.12 -7.92
C GLU A 165 18.97 -15.45 -7.57
N GLN A 166 19.40 -15.64 -6.31
CA GLN A 166 19.97 -16.91 -5.83
C GLN A 166 19.01 -18.10 -5.97
N THR A 167 17.70 -17.83 -5.88
CA THR A 167 16.63 -18.84 -6.04
C THR A 167 16.09 -18.93 -7.46
N GLY A 168 16.72 -18.25 -8.42
CA GLY A 168 16.35 -18.26 -9.84
C GLY A 168 15.13 -17.41 -10.19
N VAL A 169 14.73 -16.49 -9.31
CA VAL A 169 13.63 -15.54 -9.53
C VAL A 169 14.17 -14.21 -10.01
N GLU A 170 13.83 -13.83 -11.24
CA GLU A 170 14.29 -12.59 -11.86
C GLU A 170 13.56 -11.36 -11.29
N PRO A 171 14.19 -10.17 -11.25
CA PRO A 171 13.59 -8.94 -10.70
C PRO A 171 12.21 -8.60 -11.25
N HIS A 172 11.96 -8.87 -12.54
CA HIS A 172 10.68 -8.58 -13.19
C HIS A 172 9.53 -9.48 -12.74
N GLN A 173 9.83 -10.61 -12.10
CA GLN A 173 8.85 -11.53 -11.55
C GLN A 173 8.38 -11.10 -10.16
N LEU A 174 9.19 -10.33 -9.42
CA LEU A 174 8.94 -9.93 -8.04
C LEU A 174 7.76 -8.95 -7.90
N ALA A 175 6.72 -9.40 -7.21
CA ALA A 175 5.57 -8.58 -6.87
C ALA A 175 5.67 -8.07 -5.43
N GLY A 176 5.64 -6.77 -5.21
CA GLY A 176 5.79 -6.28 -3.85
C GLY A 176 5.68 -4.80 -3.65
N THR A 177 5.93 -4.35 -2.43
CA THR A 177 5.90 -2.94 -2.05
C THR A 177 7.03 -2.68 -1.06
N ILE A 178 7.72 -1.56 -1.23
CA ILE A 178 8.62 -1.03 -0.22
C ILE A 178 8.07 0.31 0.26
N GLN A 179 8.12 0.57 1.57
CA GLN A 179 7.49 1.78 2.11
C GLN A 179 8.17 3.04 1.57
N ASN A 180 9.49 3.17 1.76
CA ASN A 180 10.35 4.15 1.09
C ASN A 180 9.79 5.59 1.05
N ASP A 181 9.03 5.98 2.08
CA ASP A 181 8.47 7.32 2.22
C ASP A 181 9.25 8.02 3.32
N ILE A 182 10.24 8.80 2.93
CA ILE A 182 11.17 9.48 3.83
C ILE A 182 10.62 10.83 4.34
N LEU A 183 9.71 11.47 3.61
CA LEU A 183 9.10 12.74 4.03
C LEU A 183 8.27 12.58 5.29
N LYS A 184 7.47 11.51 5.38
CA LYS A 184 6.71 11.18 6.59
C LYS A 184 7.59 10.76 7.77
N GLU A 185 8.84 10.34 7.54
CA GLU A 185 9.79 10.09 8.64
C GLU A 185 10.14 11.38 9.37
N TYR A 186 10.46 12.45 8.64
CA TYR A 186 10.72 13.74 9.27
C TYR A 186 9.47 14.31 9.95
N GLN A 187 8.28 14.07 9.39
CA GLN A 187 7.01 14.58 9.93
C GLN A 187 6.55 13.82 11.18
N ALA A 188 6.54 12.49 11.16
CA ALA A 188 5.82 11.66 12.13
C ALA A 188 6.60 10.45 12.66
N GLN A 189 7.13 9.57 11.80
CA GLN A 189 7.61 8.24 12.20
C GLN A 189 9.06 8.22 12.76
N LYS A 190 9.91 9.17 12.35
CA LYS A 190 11.25 9.46 12.91
C LYS A 190 12.36 8.44 12.63
N GLU A 191 12.23 7.60 11.61
CA GLU A 191 13.23 6.61 11.17
C GLU A 191 13.99 7.12 9.93
N TYR A 192 14.84 8.15 10.11
CA TYR A 192 15.65 8.73 9.04
C TYR A 192 17.14 8.66 9.35
N ILE A 193 17.96 8.45 8.31
CA ILE A 193 19.43 8.35 8.40
C ILE A 193 20.10 9.61 7.84
N TYR A 194 19.70 10.01 6.64
CA TYR A 194 20.31 11.12 5.89
C TYR A 194 19.49 12.40 6.06
N PRO A 195 20.01 13.58 5.64
CA PRO A 195 19.20 14.79 5.49
C PRO A 195 18.14 14.69 4.38
N PRO A 196 17.12 15.56 4.35
CA PRO A 196 15.99 15.45 3.41
C PRO A 196 16.36 15.38 1.91
N ARG A 197 17.34 16.17 1.45
CA ARG A 197 17.73 16.22 0.03
C ARG A 197 18.36 14.91 -0.48
N PRO A 198 19.43 14.37 0.15
CA PRO A 198 19.97 13.07 -0.27
C PRO A 198 18.97 11.93 -0.10
N SER A 199 18.13 11.97 0.94
CA SER A 199 17.02 11.03 1.11
C SER A 199 16.06 11.02 -0.08
N MET A 200 15.59 12.20 -0.53
CA MET A 200 14.72 12.31 -1.71
C MET A 200 15.39 11.76 -2.98
N ARG A 201 16.70 11.99 -3.14
CA ARG A 201 17.48 11.45 -4.27
C ARG A 201 17.51 9.92 -4.27
N ILE A 202 17.68 9.29 -3.11
CA ILE A 202 17.61 7.82 -2.98
C ILE A 202 16.23 7.30 -3.40
N VAL A 203 15.15 7.93 -2.92
CA VAL A 203 13.78 7.57 -3.30
C VAL A 203 13.61 7.64 -4.83
N THR A 204 14.05 8.73 -5.46
CA THR A 204 13.94 8.87 -6.93
C THR A 204 14.77 7.85 -7.71
N ASP A 205 15.95 7.48 -7.22
CA ASP A 205 16.80 6.45 -7.83
C ASP A 205 16.13 5.06 -7.74
N MET A 206 15.51 4.74 -6.60
CA MET A 206 14.74 3.49 -6.44
C MET A 206 13.49 3.46 -7.32
N VAL A 207 12.77 4.57 -7.45
CA VAL A 207 11.63 4.69 -8.39
C VAL A 207 12.09 4.43 -9.82
N LYS A 208 13.23 5.00 -10.24
CA LYS A 208 13.81 4.78 -11.57
C LYS A 208 14.15 3.32 -11.80
N TYR A 209 14.90 2.70 -10.88
CA TYR A 209 15.32 1.30 -10.96
C TYR A 209 14.13 0.35 -11.07
N THR A 210 13.18 0.46 -10.13
CA THR A 210 12.00 -0.44 -10.11
C THR A 210 11.06 -0.23 -11.30
N THR A 211 10.97 0.99 -11.85
CA THR A 211 10.19 1.25 -13.06
C THR A 211 10.78 0.53 -14.27
N ALA A 212 12.11 0.44 -14.36
CA ALA A 212 12.81 -0.25 -15.44
C ALA A 212 12.83 -1.77 -15.25
N GLU A 213 13.22 -2.26 -14.08
CA GLU A 213 13.59 -3.67 -13.86
C GLU A 213 12.52 -4.48 -13.13
N MET A 214 11.64 -3.82 -12.36
CA MET A 214 10.69 -4.50 -11.46
C MET A 214 9.24 -4.05 -11.71
N PRO A 215 8.66 -4.32 -12.89
CA PRO A 215 7.31 -3.87 -13.27
C PRO A 215 6.18 -4.41 -12.39
N LYS A 216 6.40 -5.33 -11.45
CA LYS A 216 5.36 -5.75 -10.48
C LYS A 216 5.59 -5.15 -9.08
N TRP A 217 6.61 -4.33 -8.92
CA TRP A 217 6.97 -3.67 -7.66
C TRP A 217 6.34 -2.29 -7.51
N HIS A 218 6.06 -1.94 -6.26
CA HIS A 218 5.62 -0.60 -5.86
C HIS A 218 6.77 0.09 -5.12
N PRO A 219 7.46 1.05 -5.75
CA PRO A 219 8.68 1.64 -5.20
C PRO A 219 8.50 2.49 -3.96
N ILE A 220 7.26 2.86 -3.66
CA ILE A 220 6.91 3.70 -2.53
C ILE A 220 5.46 3.44 -2.10
N SER A 221 5.25 3.51 -0.80
CA SER A 221 3.94 3.59 -0.17
C SER A 221 3.81 4.93 0.56
N ILE A 222 3.24 5.92 -0.13
CA ILE A 222 3.11 7.30 0.35
C ILE A 222 2.11 7.31 1.53
N SER A 223 2.61 7.58 2.73
CA SER A 223 2.00 7.12 3.97
C SER A 223 1.44 8.25 4.84
N GLY A 224 0.12 8.22 5.03
CA GLY A 224 -0.62 8.99 6.03
C GLY A 224 -0.84 8.27 7.35
N TYR A 225 -0.71 6.93 7.39
CA TYR A 225 -0.94 6.14 8.60
C TYR A 225 -0.22 6.71 9.82
N HIS A 226 1.10 6.87 9.72
CA HIS A 226 1.96 7.35 10.80
C HIS A 226 1.66 8.80 11.19
N ILE A 227 1.28 9.65 10.22
CA ILE A 227 0.87 11.04 10.45
C ILE A 227 -0.40 11.08 11.30
N ARG A 228 -1.37 10.19 11.01
CA ARG A 228 -2.61 10.05 11.79
C ARG A 228 -2.35 9.48 13.18
N GLU A 229 -1.53 8.44 13.30
CA GLU A 229 -1.13 7.86 14.58
C GLU A 229 -0.38 8.86 15.48
N ALA A 230 0.35 9.81 14.88
CA ALA A 230 1.01 10.90 15.59
C ALA A 230 0.05 12.02 16.06
N GLY A 231 -1.25 11.91 15.77
CA GLY A 231 -2.29 12.81 16.29
C GLY A 231 -2.89 13.79 15.27
N SER A 232 -2.68 13.59 13.97
CA SER A 232 -3.31 14.47 12.97
C SER A 232 -4.82 14.24 12.86
N THR A 233 -5.56 15.24 12.33
CA THR A 233 -6.94 15.05 11.86
C THR A 233 -6.98 14.26 10.54
N ALA A 234 -8.16 13.78 10.11
CA ALA A 234 -8.32 13.11 8.81
C ALA A 234 -7.97 14.05 7.64
N ALA A 235 -8.34 15.32 7.76
CA ALA A 235 -8.01 16.36 6.78
C ALA A 235 -6.50 16.61 6.71
N GLN A 236 -5.81 16.67 7.85
CA GLN A 236 -4.34 16.83 7.91
C GLN A 236 -3.62 15.60 7.34
N GLU A 237 -4.03 14.39 7.73
CA GLU A 237 -3.49 13.14 7.16
C GLU A 237 -3.60 13.19 5.63
N LEU A 238 -4.78 13.50 5.11
CA LEU A 238 -5.03 13.57 3.68
C LEU A 238 -4.16 14.63 2.99
N ALA A 239 -4.14 15.84 3.52
CA ALA A 239 -3.40 16.96 2.94
C ALA A 239 -1.89 16.69 2.91
N PHE A 240 -1.30 16.27 4.03
CA PHE A 240 0.14 16.04 4.13
C PHE A 240 0.58 14.83 3.31
N THR A 241 -0.20 13.75 3.29
CA THR A 241 0.12 12.57 2.48
C THR A 241 0.10 12.89 0.98
N LEU A 242 -0.93 13.60 0.50
CA LEU A 242 -1.00 13.98 -0.90
C LEU A 242 0.09 14.99 -1.28
N ALA A 243 0.40 15.94 -0.40
CA ALA A 243 1.51 16.88 -0.61
C ALA A 243 2.86 16.16 -0.69
N ASN A 244 3.12 15.16 0.15
CA ASN A 244 4.31 14.30 0.04
C ASN A 244 4.31 13.56 -1.31
N GLY A 245 3.17 12.97 -1.70
CA GLY A 245 3.02 12.30 -3.00
C GLY A 245 3.33 13.19 -4.20
N PHE A 246 2.82 14.42 -4.19
CA PHE A 246 3.11 15.44 -5.21
C PHE A 246 4.60 15.82 -5.22
N SER A 247 5.22 15.95 -4.05
CA SER A 247 6.66 16.22 -3.92
C SER A 247 7.51 15.09 -4.53
N TYR A 248 7.12 13.83 -4.37
CA TYR A 248 7.80 12.70 -5.00
C TYR A 248 7.63 12.69 -6.53
N VAL A 249 6.43 12.99 -7.02
CA VAL A 249 6.17 13.11 -8.46
C VAL A 249 7.02 14.22 -9.08
N GLU A 250 7.06 15.39 -8.43
CA GLU A 250 7.86 16.53 -8.88
C GLU A 250 9.37 16.23 -8.87
N ALA A 251 9.87 15.55 -7.83
CA ALA A 251 11.26 15.13 -7.76
C ALA A 251 11.62 14.12 -8.85
N ALA A 252 10.74 13.14 -9.13
CA ALA A 252 10.97 12.16 -10.20
C ALA A 252 10.94 12.81 -11.60
N ILE A 253 10.01 13.73 -11.86
CA ILE A 253 9.96 14.50 -13.11
C ILE A 253 11.21 15.38 -13.26
N ALA A 254 11.65 16.05 -12.20
CA ALA A 254 12.88 16.84 -12.20
C ALA A 254 14.14 15.99 -12.46
N ALA A 255 14.10 14.70 -12.09
CA ALA A 255 15.14 13.72 -12.42
C ALA A 255 15.00 13.12 -13.84
N GLY A 256 14.09 13.63 -14.67
CA GLY A 256 13.89 13.22 -16.06
C GLY A 256 13.00 11.98 -16.24
N GLN A 257 12.26 11.56 -15.22
CA GLN A 257 11.39 10.38 -15.31
C GLN A 257 10.00 10.71 -15.88
N ASN A 258 9.43 9.81 -16.67
CA ASN A 258 8.11 9.97 -17.28
C ASN A 258 6.98 9.61 -16.30
N VAL A 259 6.09 10.57 -16.01
CA VAL A 259 4.96 10.39 -15.08
C VAL A 259 4.02 9.24 -15.47
N ASN A 260 3.88 8.96 -16.77
CA ASN A 260 3.05 7.86 -17.27
C ASN A 260 3.72 6.49 -17.12
N GLU A 261 5.01 6.43 -16.76
CA GLU A 261 5.73 5.19 -16.51
C GLU A 261 5.76 4.91 -15.01
N PHE A 262 6.39 5.79 -14.22
CA PHE A 262 6.55 5.56 -12.78
C PHE A 262 5.23 5.75 -12.00
N GLY A 263 4.35 6.66 -12.44
CA GLY A 263 3.07 6.93 -11.78
C GLY A 263 2.17 5.69 -11.68
N LYS A 264 2.33 4.74 -12.62
CA LYS A 264 1.66 3.44 -12.63
C LYS A 264 2.01 2.55 -11.45
N ARG A 265 3.05 2.88 -10.68
CA ARG A 265 3.56 2.06 -9.59
C ARG A 265 3.42 2.74 -8.23
N LEU A 266 3.11 4.03 -8.19
CA LEU A 266 2.87 4.72 -6.93
C LEU A 266 1.70 4.09 -6.17
N SER A 267 1.91 3.93 -4.87
CA SER A 267 0.93 3.43 -3.93
C SER A 267 0.91 4.31 -2.68
N PHE A 268 -0.15 4.20 -1.90
CA PHE A 268 -0.40 5.00 -0.71
C PHE A 268 -0.70 4.11 0.48
N PHE A 269 -0.64 4.68 1.68
CA PHE A 269 -0.97 3.98 2.91
C PHE A 269 -1.68 4.93 3.89
N PHE A 270 -2.95 4.68 4.15
CA PHE A 270 -3.76 5.52 5.04
C PHE A 270 -4.12 4.79 6.33
N ASN A 271 -4.50 5.54 7.35
CA ASN A 271 -5.15 5.05 8.56
C ASN A 271 -6.65 4.81 8.32
N SER A 272 -7.28 3.91 9.06
CA SER A 272 -8.73 3.85 9.22
C SER A 272 -9.05 4.07 10.69
N HIS A 273 -9.43 5.30 11.03
CA HIS A 273 -9.73 5.71 12.39
C HIS A 273 -11.20 5.44 12.78
N SER A 274 -11.55 5.80 14.01
CA SER A 274 -12.87 5.49 14.60
C SER A 274 -14.05 6.31 14.06
N ASP A 275 -13.82 7.47 13.40
CA ASP A 275 -14.91 8.22 12.79
C ASP A 275 -15.32 7.58 11.45
N PHE A 276 -16.31 6.69 11.54
CA PHE A 276 -16.67 5.77 10.46
C PHE A 276 -16.95 6.47 9.11
N PHE A 277 -17.74 7.54 9.11
CA PHE A 277 -18.13 8.21 7.88
C PHE A 277 -17.03 9.17 7.38
N GLU A 278 -16.31 9.83 8.29
CA GLU A 278 -15.19 10.69 7.92
C GLU A 278 -14.11 9.89 7.19
N GLU A 279 -13.78 8.68 7.66
CA GLU A 279 -12.77 7.83 7.04
C GLU A 279 -13.19 7.36 5.64
N ILE A 280 -14.45 6.97 5.44
CA ILE A 280 -15.01 6.65 4.12
C ILE A 280 -14.91 7.88 3.19
N GLY A 281 -15.24 9.06 3.70
CA GLY A 281 -15.11 10.34 2.99
C GLY A 281 -13.67 10.63 2.57
N LYS A 282 -12.72 10.47 3.50
CA LYS A 282 -11.28 10.68 3.30
C LYS A 282 -10.73 9.83 2.16
N PHE A 283 -11.03 8.52 2.16
CA PHE A 283 -10.55 7.61 1.11
C PHE A 283 -11.08 7.98 -0.28
N ARG A 284 -12.36 8.38 -0.36
CA ARG A 284 -12.99 8.83 -1.62
C ARG A 284 -12.41 10.16 -2.09
N ALA A 285 -12.17 11.09 -1.17
CA ALA A 285 -11.54 12.37 -1.45
C ALA A 285 -10.10 12.20 -1.95
N ALA A 286 -9.32 11.31 -1.34
CA ALA A 286 -7.94 11.02 -1.73
C ALA A 286 -7.83 10.63 -3.21
N ARG A 287 -8.67 9.68 -3.66
CA ARG A 287 -8.70 9.26 -5.07
C ARG A 287 -9.04 10.41 -6.01
N ARG A 288 -10.06 11.19 -5.67
CA ARG A 288 -10.51 12.30 -6.51
C ARG A 288 -9.46 13.40 -6.64
N ILE A 289 -8.84 13.79 -5.52
CA ILE A 289 -7.80 14.83 -5.52
C ILE A 289 -6.58 14.35 -6.29
N TRP A 290 -6.09 13.15 -5.99
CA TRP A 290 -4.93 12.58 -6.68
C TRP A 290 -5.13 12.48 -8.19
N ALA A 291 -6.25 11.91 -8.64
CA ALA A 291 -6.53 11.71 -10.06
C ALA A 291 -6.58 13.05 -10.81
N ARG A 292 -7.28 14.05 -10.25
CA ARG A 292 -7.36 15.39 -10.83
C ARG A 292 -5.99 16.04 -10.92
N TRP A 293 -5.21 16.00 -9.84
CA TRP A 293 -3.91 16.62 -9.82
C TRP A 293 -2.93 15.97 -10.80
N MET A 294 -2.89 14.63 -10.86
CA MET A 294 -2.05 13.91 -11.83
C MET A 294 -2.39 14.28 -13.27
N LYS A 295 -3.68 14.39 -13.60
CA LYS A 295 -4.14 14.76 -14.96
C LYS A 295 -3.91 16.24 -15.27
N GLU A 296 -4.41 17.13 -14.41
CA GLU A 296 -4.52 18.56 -14.69
C GLU A 296 -3.20 19.31 -14.45
N ARG A 297 -2.41 18.91 -13.44
CA ARG A 297 -1.16 19.60 -13.07
C ARG A 297 0.08 18.99 -13.71
N TYR A 298 0.13 17.65 -13.80
CA TYR A 298 1.30 16.92 -14.32
C TYR A 298 1.09 16.36 -15.73
N GLY A 299 -0.10 16.52 -16.32
CA GLY A 299 -0.37 16.10 -17.69
C GLY A 299 -0.32 14.58 -17.89
N ALA A 300 -0.59 13.79 -16.84
CA ALA A 300 -0.68 12.35 -16.99
C ALA A 300 -1.78 12.01 -18.00
N THR A 301 -1.48 11.09 -18.91
CA THR A 301 -2.41 10.59 -19.94
C THR A 301 -2.75 9.12 -19.74
N ASP A 302 -1.88 8.38 -19.04
CA ASP A 302 -2.15 7.00 -18.67
C ASP A 302 -3.03 6.94 -17.41
N GLU A 303 -4.19 6.31 -17.54
CA GLU A 303 -5.16 6.16 -16.45
C GLU A 303 -4.56 5.52 -15.20
N LYS A 304 -3.64 4.55 -15.35
CA LYS A 304 -3.02 3.85 -14.21
C LYS A 304 -2.11 4.76 -13.38
N ALA A 305 -1.60 5.85 -13.96
CA ALA A 305 -0.86 6.88 -13.23
C ALA A 305 -1.78 7.76 -12.35
N MET A 306 -3.06 7.87 -12.71
CA MET A 306 -4.06 8.64 -11.97
C MET A 306 -4.69 7.85 -10.81
N LEU A 307 -4.42 6.55 -10.69
CA LEU A 307 -5.02 5.71 -9.66
C LEU A 307 -4.31 5.87 -8.30
N CYS A 308 -5.00 6.43 -7.31
CA CYS A 308 -4.58 6.36 -5.92
C CYS A 308 -4.88 4.94 -5.38
N ARG A 309 -3.93 4.03 -5.55
CA ARG A 309 -3.97 2.69 -4.95
C ARG A 309 -3.43 2.75 -3.55
N PHE A 310 -4.20 2.28 -2.56
CA PHE A 310 -3.76 2.38 -1.19
C PHE A 310 -3.96 1.11 -0.37
N HIS A 311 -3.02 0.93 0.54
CA HIS A 311 -3.13 0.12 1.73
C HIS A 311 -3.85 0.91 2.85
N THR A 312 -4.47 0.21 3.78
CA THR A 312 -4.85 0.82 5.06
C THR A 312 -4.72 -0.14 6.21
N GLN A 313 -4.39 0.47 7.35
CA GLN A 313 -4.31 -0.19 8.63
C GLN A 313 -5.29 0.48 9.59
N THR A 314 -5.92 -0.32 10.44
CA THR A 314 -6.78 0.16 11.53
C THR A 314 -5.96 0.93 12.57
N ALA A 315 -6.56 1.93 13.22
CA ALA A 315 -5.85 2.86 14.08
C ALA A 315 -5.31 2.18 15.35
N GLY A 316 -3.99 2.13 15.52
CA GLY A 316 -3.35 1.54 16.70
C GLY A 316 -3.55 2.41 17.93
N VAL A 317 -3.41 3.73 17.77
CA VAL A 317 -3.60 4.74 18.82
C VAL A 317 -5.00 4.72 19.44
N SER A 318 -5.98 4.17 18.74
CA SER A 318 -7.38 4.08 19.21
C SER A 318 -7.64 2.87 20.14
N LEU A 319 -6.69 1.93 20.21
CA LEU A 319 -6.86 0.69 20.96
C LEU A 319 -6.46 0.87 22.42
N THR A 320 -7.18 0.21 23.32
CA THR A 320 -6.98 0.37 24.77
C THR A 320 -6.31 -0.86 25.37
N ALA A 321 -5.38 -0.65 26.29
CA ALA A 321 -4.79 -1.73 27.09
C ALA A 321 -5.79 -2.27 28.13
N GLN A 322 -6.68 -1.40 28.62
CA GLN A 322 -7.78 -1.78 29.50
C GLN A 322 -8.91 -2.37 28.66
N GLN A 323 -9.47 -3.48 29.13
CA GLN A 323 -10.52 -4.24 28.44
C GLN A 323 -10.16 -4.51 26.96
N PRO A 324 -9.04 -5.20 26.71
CA PRO A 324 -8.48 -5.35 25.37
C PRO A 324 -9.43 -6.06 24.40
N GLU A 325 -10.37 -6.88 24.89
CA GLU A 325 -11.39 -7.54 24.07
C GLU A 325 -12.31 -6.55 23.34
N ILE A 326 -12.50 -5.33 23.88
CA ILE A 326 -13.26 -4.26 23.22
C ILE A 326 -12.57 -3.82 21.92
N ASN A 327 -11.25 -4.00 21.80
CA ASN A 327 -10.52 -3.68 20.58
C ASN A 327 -11.00 -4.50 19.38
N ILE A 328 -11.57 -5.69 19.58
CA ILE A 328 -12.16 -6.49 18.49
C ILE A 328 -13.27 -5.71 17.79
N ALA A 329 -14.17 -5.07 18.56
CA ALA A 329 -15.24 -4.25 17.99
C ALA A 329 -14.70 -2.96 17.35
N ARG A 330 -13.72 -2.29 17.97
CA ARG A 330 -13.08 -1.08 17.42
C ARG A 330 -12.48 -1.35 16.05
N VAL A 331 -11.64 -2.38 15.98
CA VAL A 331 -10.98 -2.83 14.75
C VAL A 331 -12.02 -3.28 13.72
N GLY A 332 -13.08 -3.98 14.12
CA GLY A 332 -14.15 -4.41 13.22
C GLY A 332 -14.84 -3.23 12.51
N ILE A 333 -15.19 -2.18 13.26
CA ILE A 333 -15.80 -0.96 12.71
C ILE A 333 -14.80 -0.22 11.80
N GLN A 334 -13.55 -0.09 12.24
CA GLN A 334 -12.50 0.54 11.44
C GLN A 334 -12.26 -0.21 10.13
N ALA A 335 -12.17 -1.55 10.16
CA ALA A 335 -12.03 -2.39 8.98
C ALA A 335 -13.23 -2.27 8.03
N LEU A 336 -14.45 -2.14 8.57
CA LEU A 336 -15.65 -1.90 7.76
C LEU A 336 -15.61 -0.53 7.06
N ALA A 337 -15.25 0.54 7.77
CA ALA A 337 -15.05 1.87 7.14
C ALA A 337 -14.01 1.79 6.01
N ALA A 338 -12.95 1.04 6.28
CA ALA A 338 -11.89 0.75 5.35
C ALA A 338 -12.42 0.07 4.05
N ALA A 339 -13.28 -0.93 4.19
CA ALA A 339 -13.88 -1.66 3.07
C ALA A 339 -14.88 -0.77 2.29
N LEU A 340 -15.78 -0.06 2.99
CA LEU A 340 -16.76 0.82 2.36
C LEU A 340 -16.12 2.05 1.67
N GLY A 341 -14.92 2.43 2.10
CA GLY A 341 -14.08 3.41 1.42
C GLY A 341 -13.60 3.00 0.03
N ALA A 342 -13.96 1.82 -0.49
CA ALA A 342 -13.58 1.28 -1.80
C ALA A 342 -12.06 1.21 -2.00
N ARG A 343 -11.35 0.73 -0.98
CA ARG A 343 -9.91 0.44 -1.03
C ARG A 343 -9.55 -0.57 -2.12
N SER A 344 -8.37 -0.40 -2.72
CA SER A 344 -7.91 -1.24 -3.82
C SER A 344 -6.95 -2.37 -3.46
N ARG A 345 -6.33 -2.38 -2.27
CA ARG A 345 -5.27 -3.33 -1.96
C ARG A 345 -5.45 -4.17 -0.71
N PHE A 346 -5.22 -3.64 0.50
CA PHE A 346 -5.17 -4.49 1.71
C PHE A 346 -5.74 -3.82 2.97
N ILE A 347 -6.33 -4.62 3.87
CA ILE A 347 -6.59 -4.24 5.27
C ILE A 347 -5.54 -4.94 6.13
N GLN A 348 -4.77 -4.15 6.87
CA GLN A 348 -3.94 -4.64 7.96
C GLN A 348 -4.69 -4.36 9.26
N ILE A 349 -4.96 -5.42 10.00
CA ILE A 349 -5.59 -5.33 11.30
C ILE A 349 -4.47 -5.10 12.32
N ALA A 350 -4.43 -3.91 12.92
CA ALA A 350 -3.65 -3.69 14.12
C ALA A 350 -4.36 -4.42 15.27
N LEU A 351 -3.81 -5.56 15.69
CA LEU A 351 -4.06 -6.08 17.05
C LEU A 351 -2.98 -5.46 17.93
N THR A 352 -3.37 -4.93 19.08
CA THR A 352 -2.45 -4.27 20.02
C THR A 352 -1.19 -5.12 20.21
N LYS A 353 -0.04 -4.58 19.77
CA LYS A 353 1.28 -4.99 20.27
C LYS A 353 1.42 -4.38 21.66
N ARG A 354 0.93 -5.05 22.70
CA ARG A 354 1.34 -4.88 24.09
C ARG A 354 0.78 -5.99 24.95
#